data_AF-A0A5K1FNQ1-F1
#
_entry.id   AF-A0A5K1FNQ1-F1
#
_cell.length_a   1.000
_cell.length_b   1.000
_cell.length_c   1.000
_cell.angle_alpha   90.00
_cell.angle_beta   90.00
_cell.angle_gamma   90.00
#
_symmetry.space_group_name_H-M   'P 1'
#
loop_
_entity.id
_entity.type
_entity.pdbx_description
1 polymer ?
#
loop_
_entity_poly.entity_id
_entity_poly.type
_entity_poly.pdbx_seq_one_letter_code
_entity_poly.pdbx_strand_id
1 'polypeptide(L)' 'VHGIVQDRSGKTVATLFGKWDESMHYVRGDCSGKSKESLPEAHLLWKRNKPAEYPTRYNLTRFAITLNELTPGLK' A
#
# COMPACT_ATOMS: atom_id res chain seq x y z
N VAL A 1 9.54 -2.35 0.70
CA VAL A 1 9.58 -0.94 0.25
C VAL A 1 9.86 -0.06 1.45
N HIS A 2 10.80 0.88 1.29
CA HIS A 2 11.16 1.86 2.30
C HIS A 2 11.48 3.18 1.60
N GLY A 3 11.08 4.30 2.18
CA GLY A 3 11.28 5.62 1.59
C GLY A 3 11.11 6.74 2.60
N ILE A 4 11.49 7.95 2.21
CA ILE A 4 11.40 9.16 3.04
C ILE A 4 10.73 10.28 2.26
N VAL A 5 10.05 11.18 2.98
CA VAL A 5 9.51 12.43 2.44
C VAL A 5 10.28 13.56 3.07
N GLN A 6 10.81 14.46 2.25
CA GLN A 6 11.56 15.64 2.68
C GLN A 6 10.82 16.92 2.30
N ASP A 7 10.97 17.96 3.11
CA ASP A 7 10.53 19.31 2.76
C ASP A 7 11.54 20.01 1.82
N ARG A 8 11.25 21.26 1.45
CA ARG A 8 12.12 22.06 0.56
C ARG A 8 13.51 22.34 1.14
N SER A 9 13.69 22.22 2.45
CA SER A 9 14.98 22.38 3.12
C SER A 9 15.80 21.08 3.19
N GLY A 10 15.23 19.96 2.73
CA GLY A 10 15.84 18.63 2.81
C GLY A 10 15.60 17.93 4.14
N LYS A 11 14.79 18.51 5.04
CA LYS A 11 14.44 17.89 6.33
C LYS A 11 13.42 16.79 6.12
N THR A 12 13.69 15.61 6.67
CA THR A 12 12.74 14.47 6.65
C THR A 12 11.52 14.78 7.51
N VAL A 13 10.34 14.75 6.89
CA VAL A 13 9.05 14.99 7.53
C VAL A 13 8.25 13.71 7.76
N ALA A 14 8.54 12.64 7.03
CA ALA A 14 7.95 11.33 7.22
C ALA A 14 8.84 10.21 6.67
N THR A 15 8.76 9.04 7.29
CA THR A 15 9.35 7.79 6.79
C THR A 15 8.21 6.84 6.40
N LEU A 16 8.26 6.31 5.18
CA LEU A 16 7.33 5.30 4.67
C LEU A 16 7.99 3.92 4.67
N PHE A 17 7.23 2.91 5.01
CA PHE A 17 7.70 1.53 4.99
C PHE A 17 6.56 0.54 4.78
N GLY A 18 6.89 -0.63 4.27
CA GLY A 18 5.93 -1.71 4.07
C GLY A 18 6.36 -2.67 2.97
N LYS A 19 5.40 -3.48 2.53
CA LYS A 19 5.55 -4.37 1.39
C LYS A 19 4.52 -3.98 0.34
N TRP A 20 4.96 -3.83 -0.90
CA TRP A 20 4.14 -3.34 -2.00
C TRP A 20 2.96 -4.28 -2.34
N ASP A 21 3.06 -5.55 -1.96
CA ASP A 21 2.06 -6.60 -2.17
C ASP A 21 1.21 -6.89 -0.93
N GLU A 22 1.45 -6.19 0.19
CA GLU A 22 0.67 -6.37 1.42
C GLU A 22 0.09 -5.05 1.94
N SER A 23 0.95 -4.12 2.36
CA SER A 23 0.55 -2.84 2.96
C SER A 23 1.71 -1.84 3.05
N MET A 24 1.36 -0.56 3.06
CA MET A 24 2.26 0.57 3.25
C MET A 24 1.80 1.43 4.42
N HIS A 25 2.76 1.83 5.25
CA HIS A 25 2.57 2.64 6.44
C HIS A 25 3.53 3.84 6.41
N TYR A 26 3.23 4.85 7.21
CA TYR A 26 4.15 5.95 7.48
C TYR A 26 4.22 6.28 8.98
N VAL A 27 5.33 6.90 9.35
CA VAL A 27 5.51 7.57 10.65
C VAL A 27 6.00 8.98 10.37
N ARG A 28 5.60 9.94 11.21
CA ARG A 28 6.06 11.33 11.11
C ARG A 28 7.51 11.46 11.59
N GLY A 29 8.31 12.24 10.86
CA GLY A 29 9.73 12.45 11.14
C GLY A 29 10.63 11.31 10.64
N ASP A 30 11.90 11.34 11.06
CA ASP A 30 12.87 10.30 10.74
C ASP A 30 12.86 9.21 11.82
N CYS A 31 12.65 7.97 11.39
CA CYS A 31 12.63 6.79 12.25
C CYS A 31 13.72 5.76 11.89
N SER A 32 14.73 6.15 11.10
CA SER A 32 15.80 5.28 10.59
C SER A 32 16.60 4.50 11.64
N GLY A 33 16.42 4.75 12.94
CA GLY A 33 17.11 4.05 14.04
C GLY A 33 16.23 3.41 15.13
N LYS A 34 14.89 3.44 15.03
CA LYS A 34 14.01 2.85 16.07
C LYS A 34 13.54 1.45 15.67
N SER A 35 13.57 0.50 16.62
CA SER A 35 13.10 -0.87 16.38
C SER A 35 11.62 -0.86 15.96
N LYS A 36 11.24 -1.70 15.00
CA LYS A 36 9.85 -1.82 14.49
C LYS A 36 8.81 -2.05 15.59
N GLU A 37 9.23 -2.60 16.73
CA GLU A 37 8.40 -2.91 17.89
C GLU A 37 8.09 -1.66 18.76
N SER A 38 8.76 -0.54 18.52
CA SER A 38 8.65 0.71 19.28
C SER A 38 8.10 1.89 18.47
N LEU A 39 7.38 1.64 17.38
CA LEU A 39 6.70 2.67 16.57
C LEU A 39 5.19 2.68 16.88
N PRO A 40 4.75 3.22 18.03
CA PRO A 40 3.33 3.30 18.39
C PRO A 40 2.51 4.24 17.48
N GLU A 41 3.15 4.92 16.52
CA GLU A 41 2.53 5.94 15.66
C GLU A 41 2.60 5.58 14.16
N ALA A 42 2.74 4.29 13.83
CA ALA A 42 2.68 3.84 12.44
C ALA A 42 1.24 3.93 11.91
N HIS A 43 1.01 4.82 10.96
CA HIS A 43 -0.27 5.03 10.32
C HIS A 43 -0.37 4.28 8.99
N LEU A 44 -1.48 3.59 8.76
CA LEU A 44 -1.75 2.88 7.50
C LEU A 44 -2.04 3.88 6.37
N LEU A 45 -1.32 3.78 5.26
CA LEU A 45 -1.59 4.55 4.03
C LEU A 45 -2.33 3.73 2.98
N TRP A 46 -1.91 2.48 2.78
CA TRP A 46 -2.44 1.62 1.74
C TRP A 46 -2.35 0.16 2.17
N LYS A 47 -3.33 -0.65 1.76
CA LYS A 47 -3.35 -2.09 1.96
C LYS A 47 -3.87 -2.78 0.72
N ARG A 48 -3.30 -3.93 0.38
CA ARG A 48 -3.80 -4.77 -0.71
C ARG A 48 -5.25 -5.17 -0.43
N ASN A 49 -6.09 -5.07 -1.46
CA ASN A 49 -7.45 -5.61 -1.41
C ASN A 49 -7.45 -7.12 -1.14
N LYS A 50 -8.53 -7.62 -0.53
CA LYS A 50 -8.73 -9.06 -0.37
C LYS A 50 -8.78 -9.75 -1.74
N PRO A 51 -8.37 -11.03 -1.85
CA PRO A 51 -8.57 -11.83 -3.05
C PRO A 51 -10.03 -11.82 -3.51
N ALA A 52 -10.27 -12.11 -4.79
CA ALA A 52 -11.62 -12.28 -5.31
C ALA A 52 -12.32 -13.45 -4.60
N GLU A 53 -13.59 -13.27 -4.25
CA GLU A 53 -14.41 -14.33 -3.65
C GLU A 53 -14.55 -15.53 -4.59
N TYR A 54 -14.63 -15.26 -5.90
CA TYR A 54 -14.69 -16.25 -6.96
C TYR A 54 -13.42 -16.13 -7.84
N PRO A 55 -12.35 -16.88 -7.54
CA PRO A 55 -11.10 -16.79 -8.27
C PRO A 55 -11.19 -17.41 -9.68
N THR A 56 -10.42 -16.87 -10.62
CA THR A 56 -10.24 -17.46 -11.96
C THR A 56 -9.00 -18.37 -11.98
N ARG A 57 -8.78 -19.09 -13.09
CA ARG A 57 -7.58 -19.94 -13.29
C ARG A 57 -6.25 -19.16 -13.37
N TYR A 58 -6.29 -17.84 -13.39
CA TYR A 58 -5.12 -16.98 -13.63
C TYR A 58 -4.74 -16.10 -12.42
N ASN A 59 -5.30 -16.36 -11.23
CA ASN A 59 -5.03 -15.58 -10.02
C ASN A 59 -5.27 -14.07 -10.19
N LEU A 60 -6.28 -13.70 -10.98
CA LEU A 60 -6.62 -12.30 -11.20
C LEU A 60 -7.17 -11.66 -9.93
N THR A 61 -6.87 -10.38 -9.74
CA THR A 61 -7.53 -9.57 -8.69
C THR A 61 -9.00 -9.35 -9.04
N ARG A 62 -9.83 -9.06 -8.04
CA ARG A 62 -11.24 -8.69 -8.26
C ARG A 62 -11.38 -7.56 -9.28
N PHE A 63 -10.51 -6.56 -9.21
CA PHE A 63 -10.48 -5.45 -10.18
C PHE A 63 -10.09 -5.91 -11.58
N ALA A 64 -9.10 -6.80 -11.72
CA ALA A 64 -8.68 -7.29 -13.03
C ALA A 64 -9.75 -8.14 -13.73
N ILE A 65 -10.57 -8.87 -12.97
CA ILE A 65 -11.71 -9.63 -13.53
C ILE A 65 -12.71 -8.67 -14.22
N THR A 66 -13.05 -7.55 -13.58
CA THR A 66 -14.04 -6.61 -14.12
C THR A 66 -13.57 -5.87 -15.37
N LEU A 67 -12.26 -5.87 -15.67
CA LEU A 67 -11.73 -5.22 -16.89
C LEU A 67 -12.19 -5.92 -18.17
N ASN A 68 -12.57 -7.20 -18.10
CA ASN A 68 -12.96 -8.00 -19.27
C ASN A 68 -14.39 -8.58 -19.13
N GLU A 69 -15.21 -8.06 -18.22
CA GLU A 69 -16.62 -8.45 -18.10
C GLU A 69 -17.47 -7.71 -19.14
N LEU A 70 -18.15 -8.46 -20.00
CA LEU A 70 -19.16 -7.92 -20.91
C LEU A 70 -20.47 -7.74 -20.14
N THR A 71 -20.65 -6.54 -19.57
CA THR A 71 -21.89 -6.19 -18.88
C THR A 71 -22.97 -5.79 -19.91
N PRO A 72 -24.26 -6.13 -19.71
CA PRO A 72 -25.35 -5.85 -20.68
C PRO A 72 -25.58 -4.36 -21.07
N GLY A 73 -24.77 -3.41 -20.59
CA GLY A 73 -24.80 -2.00 -20.97
C GLY A 73 -23.52 -1.48 -21.61
N LEU A 74 -22.48 -2.31 -21.75
CA LEU A 74 -21.23 -1.95 -22.42
C LEU A 74 -21.44 -2.08 -23.94
N LYS A 75 -21.51 -0.94 -24.64
CA LYS A 75 -21.56 -0.85 -26.11
C LYS A 75 -20.19 -0.53 -26.68
#